data_AF-A0A2E2BGN6-F1
#
_entry.id   AF-A0A2E2BGN6-F1
#
_cell.length_a   1.000
_cell.length_b   1.000
_cell.length_c   1.000
_cell.angle_alpha   90.00
_cell.angle_beta   90.00
_cell.angle_gamma   90.00
#
_symmetry.space_group_name_H-M   'P 1'
#
loop_
_entity.id
_entity.type
_entity.pdbx_description
1 polymer ?
#
loop_
_entity_poly.entity_id
_entity_poly.type
_entity_poly.pdbx_seq_one_letter_code
_entity_poly.pdbx_strand_id
1 'polypeptide(L)'
;MFKRLIVFITGIALVIVGCKKPLEGWNKHVHDEDVLNAQNTINESLLSKHITTLASDEFEGRFPGTTGEDKTVEYLTETYKKLGLKPGNPDGTWLQKATMTGVLTDLKAQFITDDERWVMKDGIDIVGNSYQTTNQVNL
;
A
#
# COMPACT_ATOMS: atom_id res chain seq x y z
N MET A 1 -22.75 32.53 -56.91
CA MET A 1 -22.67 31.25 -56.16
C MET A 1 -21.71 31.32 -54.96
N PHE A 2 -20.55 31.97 -55.07
CA PHE A 2 -19.51 32.02 -54.01
C PHE A 2 -19.94 32.66 -52.67
N LYS A 3 -20.79 33.71 -52.67
CA LYS A 3 -21.27 34.36 -51.44
C LYS A 3 -22.21 33.51 -50.60
N ARG A 4 -22.95 32.56 -51.21
CA ARG A 4 -23.80 31.62 -50.48
C ARG A 4 -22.96 30.55 -49.78
N LEU A 5 -21.85 30.13 -50.39
CA LEU A 5 -20.93 29.14 -49.82
C LEU A 5 -20.19 29.68 -48.58
N ILE A 6 -19.78 30.95 -48.59
CA ILE A 6 -19.11 31.59 -47.43
C ILE A 6 -20.06 31.71 -46.22
N VAL A 7 -21.32 32.07 -46.44
CA VAL A 7 -22.34 32.20 -45.37
C VAL A 7 -22.63 30.84 -44.71
N PHE A 8 -22.65 29.75 -45.49
CA PHE A 8 -22.81 28.40 -44.95
C PHE A 8 -21.60 27.93 -44.13
N ILE A 9 -20.36 28.25 -44.56
CA ILE A 9 -19.14 27.89 -43.83
C ILE A 9 -19.01 28.68 -42.51
N THR A 10 -19.38 29.96 -42.49
CA THR A 10 -19.41 30.75 -41.24
C THR A 10 -20.55 30.35 -40.29
N GLY A 11 -21.69 29.89 -40.83
CA GLY A 11 -22.82 29.40 -40.02
C GLY A 11 -22.52 28.06 -39.34
N ILE A 12 -21.77 27.17 -39.99
CA ILE A 12 -21.34 25.88 -39.41
C ILE A 12 -20.28 26.08 -38.31
N ALA A 13 -19.39 27.06 -38.45
CA ALA A 13 -18.37 27.37 -37.44
C ALA A 13 -18.98 27.88 -36.11
N LEU A 14 -20.16 28.51 -36.13
CA LEU A 14 -20.82 29.04 -34.93
C LEU A 14 -21.54 27.95 -34.10
N VAL A 15 -21.83 26.78 -34.69
CA VAL A 15 -22.59 25.69 -34.02
C VAL A 15 -21.68 24.80 -33.15
N ILE A 16 -20.36 24.88 -33.30
CA ILE A 16 -19.40 24.02 -32.57
C ILE A 16 -18.97 24.61 -31.22
N VAL A 17 -19.42 25.82 -30.88
CA VAL A 17 -19.25 26.40 -29.54
C VAL A 17 -20.32 25.82 -28.61
N GLY A 18 -20.26 24.51 -28.41
CA GLY A 18 -21.04 23.82 -27.39
C GLY A 18 -20.58 24.32 -26.02
N CYS A 19 -21.53 24.85 -25.25
CA CYS A 19 -21.31 25.26 -23.87
C CYS A 19 -20.95 24.01 -23.04
N LYS A 20 -19.66 23.72 -22.89
CA LYS A 20 -19.19 22.68 -21.97
C LYS A 20 -19.55 23.16 -20.56
N LYS A 21 -20.31 22.36 -19.81
CA LYS A 21 -20.56 22.65 -18.39
C LYS A 21 -19.19 22.77 -17.69
N PRO A 22 -18.98 23.79 -16.84
CA PRO A 22 -17.75 23.90 -16.09
C PRO A 22 -17.56 22.64 -15.23
N LEU A 23 -16.33 22.15 -15.16
CA LEU A 23 -15.99 20.99 -14.34
C LEU A 23 -16.15 21.40 -12.87
N GLU A 24 -16.88 20.61 -12.10
CA GLU A 24 -17.13 20.84 -10.68
C GLU A 24 -16.41 19.81 -9.80
N GLY A 25 -16.21 20.15 -8.52
CA GLY A 25 -15.56 19.28 -7.54
C GLY A 25 -14.12 18.93 -7.94
N TRP A 26 -13.74 17.66 -7.78
CA TRP A 26 -12.40 17.15 -8.14
C TRP A 26 -12.09 17.22 -9.63
N ASN A 27 -13.11 17.17 -10.50
CA ASN A 27 -12.91 17.18 -11.94
C ASN A 27 -12.27 18.47 -12.44
N LYS A 28 -12.38 19.58 -11.68
CA LYS A 28 -11.72 20.84 -12.04
C LYS A 28 -10.19 20.75 -11.98
N HIS A 29 -9.64 19.80 -11.22
CA HIS A 29 -8.20 19.65 -10.97
C HIS A 29 -7.54 18.52 -11.77
N VAL A 30 -8.32 17.67 -12.45
CA VAL A 30 -7.80 16.47 -13.15
C VAL A 30 -6.80 16.82 -14.26
N HIS A 31 -6.81 18.06 -14.73
CA HIS A 31 -5.90 18.56 -15.76
C HIS A 31 -5.01 19.70 -15.27
N ASP A 32 -4.88 19.88 -13.96
CA ASP A 32 -3.90 20.80 -13.40
C ASP A 32 -2.48 20.27 -13.71
N GLU A 33 -1.54 21.21 -13.87
CA GLU A 33 -0.18 20.90 -14.32
C GLU A 33 0.55 19.94 -13.37
N ASP A 34 0.32 20.07 -12.06
CA ASP A 34 0.87 19.21 -11.03
C ASP A 34 0.37 17.77 -11.14
N VAL A 35 -0.92 17.57 -11.41
CA VAL A 35 -1.53 16.25 -11.62
C VAL A 35 -0.95 15.59 -12.88
N LEU A 36 -0.83 16.34 -13.97
CA LEU A 36 -0.24 15.83 -15.22
C LEU A 36 1.24 15.47 -15.04
N ASN A 37 2.00 16.29 -14.29
CA ASN A 37 3.39 16.01 -13.96
C ASN A 37 3.54 14.75 -13.08
N ALA A 38 2.67 14.59 -12.08
CA ALA A 38 2.62 13.39 -11.26
C ALA A 38 2.32 12.14 -12.10
N GLN A 39 1.31 12.21 -12.98
CA GLN A 39 0.96 11.12 -13.90
C GLN A 39 2.15 10.72 -14.78
N ASN A 40 2.89 11.66 -15.35
CA ASN A 40 4.05 11.38 -16.19
C ASN A 40 5.23 10.79 -15.41
N THR A 41 5.33 11.09 -14.12
CA THR A 41 6.39 10.57 -13.24
C THR A 41 6.13 9.12 -12.83
N ILE A 42 4.85 8.74 -12.66
CA ILE A 42 4.46 7.37 -12.30
C ILE A 42 4.53 6.49 -13.55
N ASN A 43 5.65 5.78 -13.70
CA ASN A 43 5.90 4.88 -14.81
C ASN A 43 6.29 3.46 -14.36
N GLU A 44 6.31 2.53 -15.31
CA GLU A 44 6.62 1.12 -15.07
C GLU A 44 7.98 0.92 -14.40
N SER A 45 9.02 1.62 -14.87
CA SER A 45 10.37 1.46 -14.32
C SER A 45 10.45 1.88 -12.86
N LEU A 46 9.76 2.98 -12.49
CA LEU A 46 9.69 3.45 -11.11
C LEU A 46 9.00 2.42 -10.21
N LEU A 47 7.82 1.94 -10.61
CA LEU A 47 7.08 0.94 -9.84
C LEU A 47 7.84 -0.39 -9.73
N SER A 48 8.36 -0.89 -10.85
CA SER A 48 9.11 -2.14 -10.91
C SER A 48 10.32 -2.11 -9.97
N LYS A 49 11.07 -1.00 -9.92
CA LYS A 49 12.17 -0.83 -8.98
C LYS A 49 11.74 -1.00 -7.53
N HIS A 50 10.66 -0.35 -7.10
CA HIS A 50 10.23 -0.45 -5.70
C HIS A 50 9.65 -1.82 -5.37
N ILE A 51 8.86 -2.40 -6.28
CA ILE A 51 8.24 -3.71 -6.09
C ILE A 51 9.30 -4.81 -6.00
N THR A 52 10.25 -4.82 -6.94
CA THR A 52 11.30 -5.86 -6.98
C THR A 52 12.20 -5.81 -5.75
N THR A 53 12.60 -4.62 -5.30
CA THR A 53 13.38 -4.49 -4.05
C THR A 53 12.60 -5.01 -2.84
N LEU A 54 11.37 -4.52 -2.64
CA LEU A 54 10.56 -4.89 -1.46
C LEU A 54 10.12 -6.35 -1.46
N ALA A 55 10.06 -7.00 -2.62
CA ALA A 55 9.71 -8.41 -2.79
C ALA A 55 10.93 -9.34 -2.91
N SER A 56 12.15 -8.80 -2.81
CA SER A 56 13.37 -9.60 -2.90
C SER A 56 13.58 -10.47 -1.67
N ASP A 57 14.35 -11.55 -1.85
CA ASP A 57 14.73 -12.47 -0.76
C ASP A 57 15.48 -11.75 0.36
N GLU A 58 16.21 -10.66 0.06
CA GLU A 58 16.89 -9.83 1.05
C GLU A 58 15.93 -9.25 2.10
N PHE A 59 14.67 -9.00 1.73
CA PHE A 59 13.69 -8.48 2.66
C PHE A 59 13.04 -9.59 3.50
N GLU A 60 13.20 -10.87 3.16
CA GLU A 60 12.74 -12.02 3.98
C GLU A 60 11.23 -12.00 4.34
N GLY A 61 10.43 -11.18 3.64
CA GLY A 61 9.04 -10.88 4.00
C GLY A 61 8.86 -9.51 4.65
N ARG A 62 7.63 -9.20 5.08
CA ARG A 62 7.30 -7.87 5.67
C ARG A 62 6.29 -8.00 6.82
N PHE A 63 6.36 -9.11 7.53
CA PHE A 63 5.48 -9.36 8.66
C PHE A 63 5.91 -8.47 9.84
N PRO A 64 4.97 -7.88 10.61
CA PRO A 64 5.33 -7.06 11.77
C PRO A 64 6.17 -7.83 12.80
N GLY A 65 7.14 -7.17 13.41
CA GLY A 65 8.09 -7.75 14.38
C GLY A 65 9.18 -8.62 13.76
N THR A 66 9.43 -8.55 12.45
CA THR A 66 10.47 -9.34 11.77
C THR A 66 11.59 -8.46 11.22
N THR A 67 12.77 -9.04 10.97
CA THR A 67 13.88 -8.33 10.30
C THR A 67 13.49 -7.75 8.94
N GLY A 68 12.53 -8.37 8.24
CA GLY A 68 11.99 -7.86 7.00
C GLY A 68 11.15 -6.58 7.14
N GLU A 69 10.47 -6.41 8.28
CA GLU A 69 9.83 -5.14 8.62
C GLU A 69 10.88 -4.05 8.81
N ASP A 70 11.93 -4.30 9.60
CA ASP A 70 12.97 -3.29 9.86
C ASP A 70 13.58 -2.76 8.56
N LYS A 71 13.96 -3.68 7.64
CA LYS A 71 14.46 -3.35 6.30
C LYS A 71 13.45 -2.55 5.49
N THR A 72 12.17 -2.94 5.54
CA THR A 72 11.08 -2.23 4.83
C THR A 72 10.88 -0.82 5.35
N VAL A 73 10.85 -0.65 6.67
CA VAL A 73 10.66 0.64 7.33
C VAL A 73 11.79 1.60 6.99
N GLU A 74 13.04 1.12 7.02
CA GLU A 74 14.21 1.89 6.62
C GLU A 74 14.12 2.30 5.14
N TYR A 75 13.82 1.36 4.25
CA TYR A 75 13.70 1.62 2.81
C TYR A 75 12.66 2.71 2.48
N LEU A 76 11.48 2.63 3.10
CA LEU A 76 10.42 3.61 2.91
C LEU A 76 10.81 4.98 3.46
N THR A 77 11.38 5.01 4.67
CA THR A 77 11.85 6.25 5.33
C THR A 77 12.88 6.97 4.47
N GLU A 78 13.90 6.24 3.99
CA GLU A 78 14.95 6.81 3.15
C GLU A 78 14.44 7.23 1.77
N THR A 79 13.47 6.50 1.20
CA THR A 79 12.82 6.88 -0.06
C THR A 79 12.07 8.20 0.10
N TYR A 80 11.30 8.37 1.17
CA TYR A 80 10.57 9.62 1.42
C TYR A 80 11.48 10.80 1.71
N LYS A 81 12.56 10.60 2.47
CA LYS A 81 13.60 11.63 2.67
C LYS A 81 14.21 12.08 1.34
N LYS A 82 14.55 11.13 0.46
CA LYS A 82 15.10 11.44 -0.88
C LYS A 82 14.15 12.21 -1.77
N LEU A 83 12.83 12.00 -1.59
CA LEU A 83 11.79 12.78 -2.27
C LEU A 83 11.55 14.16 -1.64
N GLY A 84 12.25 14.51 -0.55
CA GLY A 84 12.12 15.79 0.13
C GLY A 84 10.85 15.94 0.97
N LEU A 85 10.19 14.82 1.29
CA LEU A 85 9.01 14.82 2.16
C LEU A 85 9.39 15.13 3.61
N LYS A 86 8.39 15.53 4.38
CA LYS A 86 8.50 15.72 5.83
C LYS A 86 7.90 14.53 6.57
N PRO A 87 8.36 14.24 7.79
CA PRO A 87 7.72 13.23 8.65
C PRO A 87 6.25 13.57 8.90
N GLY A 88 5.40 12.54 8.88
CA GLY A 88 3.94 12.67 9.05
C GLY A 88 3.43 12.42 10.47
N ASN A 89 4.26 11.95 11.40
CA ASN A 89 3.84 11.67 12.77
C ASN A 89 3.70 12.99 13.57
N PRO A 90 2.71 13.17 14.47
CA PRO A 90 2.51 14.43 15.19
C PRO A 90 3.68 14.87 16.07
N ASP A 91 4.53 13.93 16.48
CA ASP A 91 5.77 14.21 17.23
C ASP A 91 6.95 14.63 16.33
N GLY A 92 6.73 14.73 15.01
CA GLY A 92 7.74 15.08 14.02
C GLY A 92 8.67 13.94 13.64
N THR A 93 8.38 12.70 14.06
CA THR A 93 9.16 11.52 13.69
C THR A 93 8.62 10.83 12.42
N TRP A 94 9.45 9.98 11.81
CA TRP A 94 9.06 9.24 10.61
C TRP A 94 8.14 8.04 10.90
N LEU A 95 8.22 7.49 12.11
CA LEU A 95 7.66 6.18 12.44
C LEU A 95 6.55 6.31 13.49
N GLN A 96 5.37 5.81 13.14
CA GLN A 96 4.28 5.66 14.10
C GLN A 96 4.43 4.33 14.84
N LYS A 97 4.56 4.38 16.17
CA LYS A 97 4.62 3.17 16.99
C LYS A 97 3.24 2.50 17.03
N ALA A 98 3.20 1.23 16.66
CA ALA A 98 2.03 0.37 16.80
C ALA A 98 2.20 -0.55 18.01
N THR A 99 1.14 -0.72 18.80
CA THR A 99 1.12 -1.72 19.88
C THR A 99 0.81 -3.08 19.28
N MET A 100 1.71 -4.04 19.45
CA MET A 100 1.47 -5.42 19.03
C MET A 100 0.89 -6.25 20.17
N THR A 101 -0.04 -7.13 19.82
CA THR A 101 -0.53 -8.19 20.71
C THR A 101 -0.04 -9.52 20.16
N GLY A 102 0.89 -10.15 20.89
CA GLY A 102 1.32 -11.51 20.58
C GLY A 102 0.30 -12.53 21.12
N VAL A 103 0.09 -13.61 20.38
CA VAL A 103 -0.62 -14.79 20.88
C VAL A 103 0.40 -15.90 20.99
N LEU A 104 0.63 -16.40 22.21
CA LEU A 104 1.40 -17.61 22.45
C LEU A 104 0.44 -18.75 22.78
N THR A 105 0.71 -19.91 22.21
CA THR A 105 -0.01 -21.15 22.49
C THR A 105 0.82 -21.99 23.47
N ASP A 106 0.23 -22.38 24.60
CA ASP A 106 0.77 -23.44 25.48
C ASP A 106 -0.12 -24.67 25.37
N LEU A 107 -0.15 -25.26 24.18
CA LEU A 107 -0.93 -26.47 23.91
C LEU A 107 -0.05 -27.69 24.13
N LYS A 108 -0.45 -28.52 25.10
CA LYS A 108 0.14 -29.85 25.30
C LYS A 108 -0.89 -30.89 24.92
N ALA A 109 -0.68 -31.51 23.75
CA ALA A 109 -1.59 -32.50 23.23
C ALA A 109 -0.85 -33.82 22.98
N GLN A 110 -1.54 -34.94 23.23
CA GLN A 110 -1.06 -36.28 22.90
C GLN A 110 -2.15 -37.02 22.15
N PHE A 111 -1.77 -37.75 21.11
CA PHE A 111 -2.65 -38.69 20.45
C PHE A 111 -2.41 -40.09 21.04
N ILE A 112 -3.48 -40.77 21.43
CA ILE A 112 -3.43 -42.05 22.14
C ILE A 112 -4.42 -43.01 21.50
N THR A 113 -3.94 -44.20 21.15
CA THR A 113 -4.73 -45.37 20.73
C THR A 113 -4.33 -46.58 21.59
N ASP A 114 -4.95 -47.74 21.38
CA ASP A 114 -4.59 -48.97 22.08
C ASP A 114 -3.16 -49.45 21.73
N ASP A 115 -2.68 -49.11 20.53
CA ASP A 115 -1.38 -49.55 20.01
C ASP A 115 -0.27 -48.50 20.13
N GLU A 116 -0.62 -47.20 20.15
CA GLU A 116 0.35 -46.12 20.02
C GLU A 116 0.05 -44.90 20.90
N ARG A 117 1.13 -44.21 21.29
CA ARG A 117 1.09 -42.90 21.94
C ARG A 117 2.17 -42.00 21.38
N TRP A 118 1.79 -40.79 20.97
CA TRP A 118 2.76 -39.78 20.56
C TRP A 118 2.34 -38.37 21.01
N VAL A 119 3.36 -37.56 21.29
CA VAL A 119 3.19 -36.14 21.65
C VAL A 119 3.03 -35.35 20.36
N MET A 120 1.95 -34.57 20.27
CA MET A 120 1.70 -33.69 19.12
C MET A 120 2.48 -32.39 19.29
N LYS A 121 3.19 -31.96 18.25
CA LYS A 121 3.90 -30.69 18.20
C LYS A 121 2.94 -29.58 17.74
N ASP A 122 2.83 -28.53 18.53
CA ASP A 122 2.08 -27.33 18.14
C ASP A 122 2.66 -26.71 16.85
N GLY A 123 1.76 -26.25 15.97
CA GLY A 123 2.09 -25.66 14.67
C GLY A 123 2.49 -26.67 13.57
N ILE A 124 2.82 -27.91 13.92
CA ILE A 124 3.13 -28.98 12.95
C ILE A 124 2.00 -30.02 12.90
N ASP A 125 1.67 -30.61 14.05
CA ASP A 125 0.73 -31.73 14.15
C ASP A 125 -0.67 -31.28 14.58
N ILE A 126 -0.75 -30.19 15.34
CA ILE A 126 -2.01 -29.63 15.84
C ILE A 126 -1.92 -28.11 15.93
N VAL A 127 -3.05 -27.45 15.67
CA VAL A 127 -3.25 -26.03 15.98
C VAL A 127 -4.45 -25.97 16.92
N GLY A 128 -4.23 -25.50 18.15
CA GLY A 128 -5.29 -25.30 19.13
C GLY A 128 -5.03 -24.05 19.96
N ASN A 129 -5.98 -23.14 19.95
CA ASN A 129 -5.87 -21.86 20.64
C ASN A 129 -6.42 -21.96 22.07
N SER A 130 -5.60 -21.60 23.06
CA SER A 130 -6.09 -21.23 24.39
C SER A 130 -5.78 -19.74 24.60
N TYR A 131 -6.80 -18.90 24.66
CA TYR A 131 -6.60 -17.47 24.85
C TYR A 131 -6.30 -17.19 26.32
N GLN A 132 -5.04 -16.94 26.65
CA GLN A 132 -4.66 -16.32 27.90
C GLN A 132 -4.16 -14.90 27.64
N THR A 133 -4.92 -13.91 28.08
CA THR A 133 -4.52 -12.50 27.97
C THR A 133 -3.55 -12.16 29.10
N THR A 134 -2.31 -11.87 28.77
CA THR A 134 -1.32 -11.33 29.70
C THR A 134 -0.89 -9.93 29.24
N ASN A 135 -0.57 -9.05 30.20
CA ASN A 135 -0.13 -7.69 29.90
C ASN A 135 1.33 -7.63 29.43
N GLN A 136 2.12 -8.69 29.67
CA GLN A 136 3.50 -8.81 29.21
C GLN A 136 3.81 -10.27 28.87
N VAL A 137 4.50 -10.46 27.74
CA VAL A 137 5.03 -11.73 27.27
C VAL A 137 6.53 -11.53 27.05
N ASN A 138 7.37 -12.31 27.72
CA ASN A 138 8.81 -12.37 27.39
C ASN A 138 8.95 -13.30 26.18
N LEU A 139 9.18 -12.70 25.01
CA LEU A 139 9.52 -13.42 23.78
C LEU A 139 10.96 -13.94 23.83
#